data_AF-A0A1B9RSV5-F1
#
_entry.id   AF-A0A1B9RSV5-F1
#
_cell.length_a   1.000
_cell.length_b   1.000
_cell.length_c   1.000
_cell.angle_alpha   90.00
_cell.angle_beta   90.00
_cell.angle_gamma   90.00
#
_symmetry.space_group_name_H-M   'P 1'
#
loop_
_entity.id
_entity.type
_entity.pdbx_description
1 polymer ?
#
loop_
_entity_poly.entity_id
_entity_poly.type
_entity_poly.pdbx_seq_one_letter_code
_entity_poly.pdbx_strand_id
1 'polypeptide(L)'
;MTPKEEWLQYSGWISGKEAWLRDRIASLFDVESPNDAQQQLLHMASLRLTLMDLPSAAYPNQERELKALAEAEFGLPPQDDCVTS
;
A
#
# COMPACT_ATOMS: atom_id res chain seq x y z
N MET A 1 1.72 -12.75 -13.96
CA MET A 1 1.34 -12.16 -12.67
C MET A 1 0.73 -10.81 -12.95
N THR A 2 -0.36 -10.46 -12.29
CA THR A 2 -0.94 -9.12 -12.40
C THR A 2 -0.22 -8.15 -11.44
N PRO A 3 -0.18 -6.84 -11.72
CA PRO A 3 0.44 -5.86 -10.82
C PRO A 3 -0.10 -5.91 -9.38
N LYS A 4 -1.38 -6.26 -9.24
CA LYS A 4 -2.06 -6.49 -7.96
C LYS A 4 -1.49 -7.69 -7.20
N GLU A 5 -1.30 -8.83 -7.88
CA GLU A 5 -0.73 -10.03 -7.26
C GLU A 5 0.72 -9.79 -6.83
N GLU A 6 1.50 -9.10 -7.67
CA GLU A 6 2.87 -8.71 -7.33
C GLU A 6 2.90 -7.79 -6.11
N TRP A 7 2.01 -6.79 -6.05
CA TRP A 7 1.85 -5.92 -4.88
C TRP A 7 1.52 -6.70 -3.60
N LEU A 8 0.56 -7.62 -3.67
CA LEU A 8 0.18 -8.43 -2.51
C LEU A 8 1.33 -9.33 -2.02
N GLN A 9 2.13 -9.86 -2.95
CA GLN A 9 3.24 -10.77 -2.64
C GLN A 9 4.50 -10.05 -2.16
N TYR A 10 4.85 -8.92 -2.78
CA TYR A 10 6.14 -8.25 -2.59
C TYR A 10 6.05 -6.92 -1.82
N SER A 11 4.88 -6.48 -1.38
CA SER A 11 4.76 -5.27 -0.54
C SER A 11 5.42 -5.39 0.84
N GLY A 12 5.68 -6.60 1.34
CA GLY A 12 6.23 -6.83 2.68
C GLY A 12 5.30 -6.42 3.84
N TRP A 13 4.08 -5.95 3.54
CA TRP A 13 3.08 -5.47 4.49
C TRP A 13 2.12 -6.61 4.85
N ILE A 14 2.64 -7.58 5.59
CA ILE A 14 1.96 -8.87 5.84
C ILE A 14 1.07 -8.91 7.08
N SER A 15 1.23 -7.95 8.02
CA SER A 15 0.50 -7.96 9.29
C SER A 15 0.07 -6.57 9.76
N GLY A 16 -0.93 -6.53 10.65
CA GLY A 16 -1.35 -5.31 11.35
C GLY A 16 -1.96 -4.24 10.44
N LYS A 17 -1.72 -2.97 10.79
CA LYS A 17 -2.20 -1.81 10.02
C LYS A 17 -1.67 -1.79 8.59
N GLU A 18 -0.45 -2.29 8.38
CA GLU A 18 0.18 -2.33 7.07
C GLU A 18 -0.48 -3.33 6.14
N ALA A 19 -0.90 -4.50 6.64
CA ALA A 19 -1.69 -5.44 5.85
C ALA A 19 -2.99 -4.80 5.34
N TRP A 20 -3.70 -4.05 6.19
CA TRP A 20 -4.89 -3.32 5.75
C TRP A 20 -4.59 -2.29 4.66
N LEU A 21 -3.52 -1.49 4.80
CA LEU A 21 -3.11 -0.53 3.78
C LEU A 21 -2.72 -1.22 2.48
N ARG A 22 -2.03 -2.36 2.56
CA ARG A 22 -1.67 -3.19 1.41
C ARG A 22 -2.90 -3.61 0.64
N ASP A 23 -3.90 -4.16 1.31
CA ASP A 23 -5.15 -4.62 0.68
C ASP A 23 -5.96 -3.45 0.08
N ARG A 24 -5.92 -2.27 0.70
CA ARG A 24 -6.52 -1.05 0.13
C ARG A 24 -5.82 -0.58 -1.14
N ILE A 25 -4.49 -0.51 -1.14
CA ILE A 25 -3.70 -0.20 -2.34
C ILE A 25 -3.94 -1.26 -3.42
N ALA A 26 -4.01 -2.54 -3.04
CA ALA A 26 -4.30 -3.64 -3.96
C ALA A 26 -5.65 -3.46 -4.68
N SER A 27 -6.64 -2.90 -3.99
CA SER A 27 -7.97 -2.63 -4.54
C SER A 27 -7.96 -1.50 -5.58
N LEU A 28 -6.98 -0.59 -5.53
CA LEU A 28 -6.85 0.50 -6.52
C LEU A 28 -6.47 -0.01 -7.91
N PHE A 29 -5.83 -1.19 -8.00
CA PHE A 29 -5.47 -1.79 -9.29
C PHE A 29 -6.70 -2.25 -10.10
N ASP A 30 -7.85 -2.45 -9.45
CA ASP A 30 -9.11 -2.81 -10.11
C ASP A 30 -9.98 -1.57 -10.44
N VAL A 31 -9.55 -0.37 -10.05
CA VAL A 31 -10.30 0.87 -10.31
C VAL A 31 -10.04 1.35 -11.74
N GLU A 32 -11.10 1.51 -12.54
CA GLU A 32 -10.99 1.96 -13.94
C GLU A 32 -10.48 3.41 -14.07
N SER A 33 -10.80 4.28 -13.12
CA SER A 33 -10.41 5.70 -13.15
C SER A 33 -9.98 6.18 -11.76
N PRO A 34 -8.75 5.84 -11.33
CA PRO A 34 -8.21 6.33 -10.07
C PRO A 34 -8.05 7.86 -10.09
N ASN A 35 -8.32 8.52 -8.97
CA ASN A 35 -8.07 9.95 -8.80
C ASN A 35 -6.54 10.24 -8.72
N ASP A 36 -6.13 11.52 -8.72
CA ASP A 36 -4.70 11.89 -8.67
C ASP A 36 -3.95 11.27 -7.47
N ALA A 37 -4.57 11.22 -6.29
CA ALA A 37 -3.95 10.64 -5.09
C ALA A 37 -3.78 9.11 -5.21
N GLN A 38 -4.77 8.42 -5.78
CA GLN A 38 -4.75 6.99 -6.06
C GLN A 38 -3.74 6.64 -7.16
N GLN A 39 -3.63 7.49 -8.18
CA GLN A 39 -2.58 7.36 -9.20
C GLN A 39 -1.19 7.51 -8.60
N GLN A 40 -1.00 8.48 -7.68
CA GLN A 40 0.26 8.66 -6.97
C GLN A 40 0.59 7.44 -6.08
N LEU A 41 -0.42 6.85 -5.43
CA LEU A 41 -0.28 5.61 -4.66
C LEU A 41 0.14 4.42 -5.54
N LEU A 42 -0.57 4.21 -6.66
CA LEU A 42 -0.24 3.15 -7.62
C LEU A 42 1.16 3.33 -8.20
N HIS A 43 1.57 4.58 -8.48
CA HIS A 43 2.90 4.89 -8.97
C HIS A 43 3.99 4.53 -7.95
N MET A 44 3.83 4.95 -6.68
CA MET A 44 4.80 4.62 -5.64
C MET A 44 4.79 3.14 -5.25
N ALA A 45 3.63 2.48 -5.30
CA ALA A 45 3.52 1.03 -5.13
C ALA A 45 4.29 0.28 -6.23
N SER A 46 4.14 0.71 -7.49
CA SER A 46 4.88 0.17 -8.63
C SER A 46 6.39 0.41 -8.51
N LEU A 47 6.83 1.60 -8.11
CA LEU A 47 8.23 1.89 -7.82
C LEU A 47 8.78 0.94 -6.75
N ARG A 48 8.06 0.73 -5.65
CA ARG A 48 8.50 -0.18 -4.58
C ARG A 48 8.62 -1.63 -5.05
N LEU A 49 7.74 -2.09 -5.93
CA LEU A 49 7.86 -3.41 -6.58
C LEU A 49 9.14 -3.52 -7.40
N THR A 50 9.47 -2.49 -8.19
CA THR A 50 10.73 -2.45 -8.95
C THR A 50 11.98 -2.31 -8.07
N LEU A 51 11.82 -1.75 -6.86
CA LEU A 51 12.90 -1.54 -5.90
C LEU A 51 13.14 -2.74 -4.96
N MET A 52 12.25 -3.73 -4.89
CA MET A 52 12.50 -4.99 -4.17
C MET A 52 13.70 -5.77 -4.73
N ASP A 53 14.08 -5.50 -5.99
CA ASP A 53 15.27 -6.03 -6.64
C ASP A 53 16.57 -5.28 -6.23
N LEU A 54 16.43 -4.12 -5.60
CA LEU A 54 17.53 -3.24 -5.20
C LEU A 54 17.71 -3.28 -3.66
N PRO A 55 18.95 -3.11 -3.15
CA PRO A 55 19.20 -3.17 -1.72
C PRO A 55 18.33 -2.13 -0.99
N SER A 56 17.49 -2.59 -0.07
CA SER A 56 16.49 -1.80 0.68
C SER A 56 17.06 -0.56 1.38
N ALA A 57 18.39 -0.51 1.56
CA ALA A 57 19.14 0.65 2.05
C ALA A 57 19.07 1.89 1.13
N ALA A 58 18.73 1.74 -0.16
CA ALA A 58 18.72 2.84 -1.11
C ALA A 58 17.52 3.80 -0.93
N TYR A 59 16.40 3.33 -0.35
CA TYR A 59 15.16 4.12 -0.29
C TYR A 59 14.36 3.95 1.03
N PRO A 60 14.96 4.26 2.19
CA PRO A 60 14.28 4.15 3.49
C PRO A 60 13.09 5.12 3.66
N ASN A 61 13.03 6.19 2.87
CA ASN A 61 11.97 7.21 2.98
C ASN A 61 10.72 6.84 2.17
N GLN A 62 10.83 6.05 1.10
CA GLN A 62 9.69 5.77 0.23
C GLN A 62 8.62 4.91 0.91
N GLU A 63 9.00 3.97 1.77
CA GLU A 63 8.01 3.21 2.55
C GLU A 63 7.20 4.14 3.46
N ARG A 64 7.86 5.09 4.11
CA ARG A 64 7.22 6.08 4.98
C ARG A 64 6.30 7.00 4.18
N GLU A 65 6.74 7.46 3.01
CA GLU A 65 5.95 8.30 2.12
C GLU A 65 4.72 7.55 1.58
N LEU A 66 4.88 6.29 1.17
CA LEU A 66 3.78 5.46 0.69
C LEU A 66 2.76 5.21 1.78
N LYS A 67 3.23 4.93 2.99
CA LYS A 67 2.38 4.75 4.17
C LYS A 67 1.61 6.04 4.47
N ALA A 68 2.29 7.18 4.49
CA ALA A 68 1.65 8.48 4.73
C ALA A 68 0.59 8.83 3.67
N LEU A 69 0.86 8.59 2.38
CA LEU A 69 -0.13 8.79 1.33
C LEU A 69 -1.32 7.83 1.48
N ALA A 70 -1.07 6.57 1.81
CA ALA A 70 -2.13 5.57 1.94
C ALA A 70 -3.00 5.87 3.17
N GLU A 71 -2.39 6.33 4.26
CA GLU A 71 -3.12 6.81 5.44
C GLU A 71 -3.91 8.09 5.16
N ALA A 72 -3.41 8.98 4.30
CA ALA A 72 -4.13 10.19 3.90
C ALA A 72 -5.35 9.87 3.00
N GLU A 73 -5.20 8.90 2.09
CA GLU A 73 -6.27 8.51 1.15
C GLU A 73 -7.33 7.61 1.82
N PHE A 74 -6.90 6.61 2.58
CA PHE A 74 -7.81 5.61 3.15
C PHE A 74 -8.20 5.90 4.60
N GLY A 75 -7.46 6.79 5.28
CA GLY A 75 -7.63 7.06 6.71
C GLY A 75 -6.97 6.00 7.60
N LEU A 76 -7.48 5.87 8.82
CA LEU A 76 -7.06 4.84 9.76
C LEU A 76 -7.79 3.52 9.46
N PRO A 77 -7.15 2.36 9.70
CA PRO A 77 -7.86 1.09 9.67
C PRO A 77 -9.07 1.19 10.61
N PRO A 78 -10.19 0.51 10.31
CA PRO A 78 -11.27 0.41 11.27
C PRO A 78 -10.66 -0.10 12.57
N GLN A 79 -10.80 0.66 13.65
CA GLN A 79 -10.59 0.09 14.98
C GLN A 79 -11.60 -1.04 15.05
N ASP A 80 -11.14 -2.29 15.22
CA ASP A 80 -12.01 -3.34 15.72
C ASP A 80 -12.59 -2.78 17.02
N ASP A 81 -13.80 -2.24 16.91
CA ASP A 81 -14.66 -1.88 18.02
C ASP A 81 -14.98 -3.23 18.67
N CYS A 82 -14.06 -3.70 19.50
CA CYS A 82 -14.31 -4.80 20.41
C CYS A 82 -15.31 -4.25 21.41
N VAL A 83 -16.58 -4.31 20.98
CA VAL A 83 -17.77 -4.24 21.80
C VAL A 83 -17.47 -4.98 23.10
N THR A 84 -17.41 -4.19 24.16
CA THR A 84 -17.63 -4.64 25.53
C THR A 84 -18.85 -5.56 25.55
N SER A 85 -18.66 -6.81 25.95
CA SER A 85 -19.73 -7.69 26.44
C SER A 85 -19.18 -8.54 27.57
#